data_AF-M1DCK6-F1
#
_entry.id   AF-M1DCK6-F1
#
_cell.length_a   1.000
_cell.length_b   1.000
_cell.length_c   1.000
_cell.angle_alpha   90.00
_cell.angle_beta   90.00
_cell.angle_gamma   90.00
#
_symmetry.space_group_name_H-M   'P 1'
#
loop_
_entity.id
_entity.type
_entity.pdbx_description
1 polymer ?
#
loop_
_entity_poly.entity_id
_entity_poly.type
_entity_poly.pdbx_seq_one_letter_code
_entity_poly.pdbx_strand_id
1 'polypeptide(L)'
;MISMNGASLKNTEGDKQDKRSQPINDAPKSDVSSKVPTHQRNKKSKHSYFEGIADMLRGGMDNLAHAINRLSTMAPISESEICQMIKEMNLESHMNSKAHIFICQDVNMCLTLMGCPQEERKSNLLTMMLAHDYV
;
A
#
# COMPACT_ATOMS: atom_id res chain seq x y z
N MET A 1 14.38 15.62 -14.43
CA MET A 1 14.97 15.10 -13.18
C MET A 1 14.91 16.21 -12.15
N ILE A 2 14.16 16.00 -11.07
CA ILE A 2 13.93 16.98 -10.01
C ILE A 2 15.09 16.84 -9.01
N SER A 3 15.78 17.96 -8.77
CA SER A 3 16.96 18.08 -7.91
C SER A 3 16.60 17.87 -6.44
N MET A 4 17.35 16.99 -5.77
CA MET A 4 17.23 16.69 -4.34
C MET A 4 17.86 17.80 -3.50
N ASN A 5 17.06 18.45 -2.64
CA ASN A 5 17.55 19.39 -1.64
C ASN A 5 17.95 18.62 -0.38
N GLY A 6 19.26 18.49 -0.15
CA GLY A 6 19.82 18.04 1.12
C GLY A 6 19.86 19.19 2.14
N ALA A 7 19.00 19.11 3.15
CA ALA A 7 19.07 20.00 4.32
C ALA A 7 19.72 19.25 5.49
N SER A 8 21.02 19.50 5.70
CA SER A 8 21.78 19.04 6.87
C SER A 8 21.67 20.08 7.99
N LEU A 9 21.11 19.70 9.14
CA LEU A 9 20.87 20.59 10.28
C LEU A 9 22.08 20.62 11.23
N LYS A 10 22.82 21.73 11.14
CA LYS A 10 23.31 22.60 12.23
C LYS A 10 23.91 21.95 13.50
N ASN A 11 25.24 21.90 13.55
CA ASN A 11 26.01 21.89 14.80
C ASN A 11 26.41 23.33 15.15
N THR A 12 26.10 23.79 16.35
CA THR A 12 26.80 24.94 16.98
C THR A 12 26.95 24.68 18.47
N GLU A 13 28.13 24.24 18.85
CA GLU A 13 28.68 24.36 20.20
C GLU A 13 29.33 25.76 20.32
N GLY A 14 29.20 26.40 21.49
CA GLY A 14 29.74 27.74 21.69
C GLY A 14 29.34 28.35 23.04
N ASP A 15 30.02 27.89 24.09
CA ASP A 15 30.20 28.57 25.38
C ASP A 15 30.41 30.08 25.24
N LYS A 16 29.75 30.90 26.09
CA LYS A 16 30.37 32.07 26.78
C LYS A 16 29.66 32.39 28.12
N GLN A 17 30.50 32.59 29.12
CA GLN A 17 30.25 33.04 30.50
C GLN A 17 29.55 34.41 30.58
N ASP A 18 28.78 34.66 31.65
CA ASP A 18 29.14 35.79 32.54
C ASP A 18 28.48 35.72 33.94
N LYS A 19 29.22 36.24 34.93
CA LYS A 19 28.99 36.16 36.38
C LYS A 19 28.02 37.24 36.88
N ARG A 20 27.17 36.97 37.90
CA ARG A 20 27.01 37.88 39.07
C ARG A 20 26.22 37.30 40.27
N SER A 21 26.96 37.14 41.37
CA SER A 21 26.69 37.42 42.79
C SER A 21 25.32 37.18 43.45
N GLN A 22 25.35 36.39 44.53
CA GLN A 22 24.32 36.27 45.60
C GLN A 22 24.13 37.58 46.39
N PRO A 23 23.04 37.67 47.19
CA PRO A 23 23.25 37.70 48.64
C PRO A 23 22.32 36.76 49.43
N ILE A 24 22.86 36.35 50.58
CA ILE A 24 22.29 35.53 51.65
C ILE A 24 21.16 36.29 52.37
N ASN A 25 20.08 35.61 52.72
CA ASN A 25 19.22 35.98 53.87
C ASN A 25 18.61 34.70 54.48
N ASP A 26 18.72 34.61 55.81
CA ASP A 26 18.42 33.47 56.66
C ASP A 26 16.93 33.29 57.04
N ALA A 27 16.57 32.02 57.23
CA ALA A 27 15.49 31.45 58.08
C ALA A 27 14.01 31.54 57.61
N PRO A 28 13.09 30.65 58.09
CA PRO A 28 13.23 29.49 58.99
C PRO A 28 12.75 28.14 58.40
N LYS A 29 13.27 27.04 58.96
CA LYS A 29 12.82 25.67 58.72
C LYS A 29 11.32 25.52 58.99
N SER A 30 10.56 25.08 58.01
CA SER A 30 9.23 24.50 58.24
C SER A 30 9.28 23.02 57.86
N ASP A 31 9.18 22.17 58.87
CA ASP A 31 8.99 20.73 58.70
C ASP A 31 7.58 20.49 58.14
N VAL A 32 7.42 20.64 56.83
CA VAL A 32 6.23 20.15 56.13
C VAL A 32 6.44 18.66 55.89
N SER A 33 5.85 17.85 56.76
CA SER A 33 5.65 16.42 56.52
C SER A 33 4.82 16.27 55.23
N SER A 34 5.52 16.09 54.11
CA SER A 34 4.93 15.76 52.83
C SER A 34 4.46 14.31 52.89
N LYS A 35 3.16 14.11 53.16
CA LYS A 35 2.48 12.89 52.74
C LYS A 35 2.51 12.88 51.22
N VAL A 36 3.53 12.24 50.65
CA VAL A 36 3.60 11.90 49.23
C VAL A 36 2.34 11.12 48.90
N PRO A 37 1.43 11.62 48.03
CA PRO A 37 0.41 10.77 47.47
C PRO A 37 1.15 9.75 46.61
N THR A 38 1.15 8.48 47.01
CA THR A 38 1.48 7.39 46.11
C THR A 38 0.48 7.46 44.96
N HIS A 39 0.84 8.17 43.90
CA HIS A 39 0.21 8.04 42.60
C HIS A 39 0.45 6.58 42.19
N GLN A 40 -0.51 5.70 42.51
CA GLN A 40 -0.59 4.42 41.82
C GLN A 40 -0.80 4.73 40.35
N ARG A 41 0.29 4.81 39.59
CA ARG A 41 0.25 4.79 38.13
C ARG A 41 -0.48 3.52 37.75
N ASN A 42 -1.74 3.66 37.34
CA ASN A 42 -2.57 2.57 36.87
C ASN A 42 -1.93 1.99 35.59
N LYS A 43 -1.04 0.99 35.74
CA LYS A 43 -0.35 0.31 34.63
C LYS A 43 -1.33 -0.40 33.67
N LYS A 44 -2.59 -0.57 34.07
CA LYS A 44 -3.62 -1.28 33.28
C LYS A 44 -4.15 -0.48 32.09
N SER A 45 -4.14 0.86 32.12
CA SER A 45 -4.76 1.65 31.03
C SER A 45 -3.95 1.70 29.73
N LYS A 46 -2.62 1.54 29.82
CA LYS A 46 -1.77 1.45 28.62
C LYS A 46 -1.96 0.12 27.89
N HIS A 47 -2.15 -0.97 28.64
CA HIS A 47 -2.38 -2.30 28.05
C HIS A 47 -3.68 -2.33 27.25
N SER A 48 -4.78 -1.82 27.82
CA SER A 48 -6.08 -1.80 27.15
C SER A 48 -6.11 -0.94 25.89
N TYR A 49 -5.30 0.12 25.83
CA TYR A 49 -5.19 0.97 24.65
C TYR A 49 -4.51 0.24 23.48
N PHE A 50 -3.37 -0.42 23.75
CA PHE A 50 -2.68 -1.19 22.72
C PHE A 50 -3.45 -2.43 22.28
N GLU A 51 -4.20 -3.05 23.20
CA GLU A 51 -5.08 -4.18 22.91
C GLU A 51 -6.23 -3.77 21.97
N GLY A 52 -6.88 -2.63 22.22
CA GLY A 52 -7.89 -2.08 21.30
C GLY A 52 -7.32 -1.75 19.92
N ILE A 53 -6.10 -1.23 19.84
CA ILE A 53 -5.41 -1.00 18.55
C ILE A 53 -5.11 -2.33 17.84
N ALA A 54 -4.62 -3.32 18.58
CA ALA A 54 -4.31 -4.64 18.02
C ALA A 54 -5.57 -5.34 17.48
N ASP A 55 -6.69 -5.24 18.20
CA ASP A 55 -7.97 -5.80 17.77
C ASP A 55 -8.51 -5.12 16.50
N MET A 56 -8.42 -3.78 16.42
CA MET A 56 -8.79 -3.04 15.22
C MET A 56 -7.91 -3.40 14.02
N LEU A 57 -6.60 -3.52 14.23
CA LEU A 57 -5.66 -3.93 13.18
C LEU A 57 -5.97 -5.34 12.69
N ARG A 58 -6.22 -6.28 13.61
CA ARG A 58 -6.60 -7.66 13.28
C ARG A 58 -7.88 -7.69 12.44
N GLY A 59 -8.93 -7.00 12.87
CA GLY A 59 -10.18 -6.93 12.11
C GLY A 59 -10.00 -6.30 10.72
N GLY A 60 -9.15 -5.28 10.60
CA GLY A 60 -8.80 -4.68 9.30
C GLY A 60 -8.05 -5.66 8.38
N MET A 61 -7.09 -6.41 8.92
CA MET A 61 -6.33 -7.42 8.18
C MET A 61 -7.20 -8.60 7.75
N ASP A 62 -8.12 -9.06 8.59
CA ASP A 62 -9.07 -10.12 8.26
C ASP A 62 -10.00 -9.70 7.12
N ASN A 63 -10.49 -8.46 7.15
CA ASN A 63 -11.30 -7.89 6.08
C ASN A 63 -10.51 -7.78 4.77
N LEU A 64 -9.25 -7.35 4.83
CA LEU A 64 -8.37 -7.29 3.67
C LEU A 64 -8.11 -8.68 3.09
N ALA A 65 -7.80 -9.66 3.95
CA ALA A 65 -7.59 -11.04 3.52
C ALA A 65 -8.84 -11.63 2.87
N HIS A 66 -10.03 -11.35 3.41
CA HIS A 66 -11.29 -11.77 2.83
C HIS A 66 -11.55 -11.12 1.45
N ALA A 67 -11.27 -9.82 1.32
CA ALA A 67 -11.38 -9.10 0.05
C ALA A 67 -10.41 -9.65 -1.01
N ILE A 68 -9.15 -9.88 -0.63
CA ILE A 68 -8.13 -10.49 -1.50
C ILE A 68 -8.56 -11.89 -1.90
N ASN A 69 -9.01 -12.72 -0.98
CA ASN A 69 -9.48 -14.07 -1.29
C ASN A 69 -10.65 -14.02 -2.29
N ARG A 70 -11.62 -13.12 -2.12
CA ARG A 70 -12.71 -12.94 -3.09
C ARG A 70 -12.22 -12.50 -4.48
N LEU A 71 -11.26 -11.57 -4.55
CA LEU A 71 -10.69 -11.12 -5.83
C LEU A 71 -9.81 -12.20 -6.47
N SER A 72 -9.06 -12.94 -5.66
CA SER A 72 -8.22 -14.06 -6.09
C SER A 72 -9.02 -15.29 -6.52
N THR A 73 -10.30 -15.37 -6.17
CA THR A 73 -11.21 -16.44 -6.62
C THR A 73 -11.83 -16.18 -7.99
N MET A 74 -11.53 -15.06 -8.66
CA MET A 74 -11.82 -14.99 -10.09
C MET A 74 -10.94 -16.04 -10.77
N ALA A 75 -11.59 -17.12 -11.22
CA ALA A 75 -10.90 -18.19 -11.91
C ALA A 75 -10.17 -17.60 -13.13
N PRO A 76 -8.88 -17.92 -13.32
CA PRO A 76 -8.19 -17.53 -14.54
C PRO A 76 -8.95 -18.10 -15.73
N ILE A 77 -9.02 -17.32 -16.81
CA ILE A 77 -9.63 -17.76 -18.07
C ILE A 77 -8.88 -19.01 -18.52
N SER A 78 -9.61 -20.09 -18.80
CA SER A 78 -8.98 -21.33 -19.22
C SER A 78 -8.39 -21.20 -20.62
N GLU A 79 -7.30 -21.92 -20.90
CA GLU A 79 -6.72 -21.98 -22.24
C GLU A 79 -7.74 -22.44 -23.30
N SER A 80 -8.65 -23.34 -22.92
CA SER A 80 -9.75 -23.79 -23.79
C SER A 80 -10.71 -22.66 -24.16
N GLU A 81 -11.04 -21.77 -23.24
CA GLU A 81 -11.90 -20.60 -23.51
C GLU A 81 -11.19 -19.63 -24.46
N ILE A 82 -9.89 -19.38 -24.25
CA ILE A 82 -9.08 -18.55 -25.15
C ILE A 82 -9.05 -19.17 -26.55
N CYS A 83 -8.77 -20.47 -26.66
CA CYS A 83 -8.74 -21.18 -27.92
C CYS A 83 -10.10 -21.15 -28.64
N GLN A 84 -11.19 -21.31 -27.89
CA GLN A 84 -12.55 -21.27 -28.43
C GLN A 84 -12.88 -19.87 -28.97
N MET A 85 -12.56 -18.82 -28.20
CA MET A 85 -12.75 -17.44 -28.62
C MET A 85 -11.98 -17.12 -29.90
N ILE A 86 -10.72 -17.55 -30.02
CA ILE A 86 -9.91 -17.35 -31.24
C ILE A 86 -10.54 -18.07 -32.45
N LYS A 87 -11.04 -19.29 -32.26
CA LYS A 87 -11.74 -20.04 -33.32
C LYS A 87 -12.99 -19.29 -33.79
N GLU A 88 -13.77 -18.75 -32.87
CA GLU A 88 -15.00 -17.99 -33.17
C GLU A 88 -14.72 -16.69 -33.94
N MET A 89 -13.55 -16.07 -33.73
CA MET A 89 -13.15 -14.88 -34.49
C MET A 89 -12.80 -15.19 -35.96
N ASN A 90 -12.67 -16.47 -36.35
CA ASN A 90 -12.38 -16.90 -37.72
C ASN A 90 -11.23 -16.09 -38.34
N LEU A 91 -10.10 -16.04 -37.64
CA LEU A 91 -8.88 -15.38 -38.10
C LEU A 91 -8.23 -16.20 -39.22
N GLU A 92 -7.35 -15.54 -39.97
CA GLU A 92 -6.49 -16.27 -40.91
C GLU A 92 -5.62 -17.28 -40.15
N SER A 93 -5.39 -18.45 -40.75
CA SER A 93 -4.69 -19.55 -40.06
C SER A 93 -3.31 -19.14 -39.53
N HIS A 94 -2.61 -18.24 -40.21
CA HIS A 94 -1.28 -17.78 -39.81
C HIS A 94 -1.32 -16.79 -38.63
N MET A 95 -2.48 -16.19 -38.35
CA MET A 95 -2.71 -15.24 -37.25
C MET A 95 -3.13 -15.94 -35.96
N ASN A 96 -3.68 -17.16 -36.03
CA ASN A 96 -4.17 -17.89 -34.85
C ASN A 96 -3.13 -18.02 -33.74
N SER A 97 -1.91 -18.45 -34.07
CA SER A 97 -0.83 -18.59 -33.08
C SER A 97 -0.38 -17.24 -32.52
N LYS A 98 -0.32 -16.20 -33.36
CA LYS A 98 0.04 -14.84 -32.91
C LYS A 98 -1.02 -14.26 -31.98
N ALA A 99 -2.29 -14.40 -32.34
CA ALA A 99 -3.43 -13.98 -31.51
C ALA A 99 -3.42 -14.69 -30.16
N HIS A 100 -3.17 -16.00 -30.16
CA HIS A 100 -3.07 -16.78 -28.93
C HIS A 100 -1.95 -16.27 -28.01
N ILE A 101 -0.74 -16.10 -28.55
CA ILE A 101 0.39 -15.57 -27.80
C ILE A 101 0.07 -14.17 -27.27
N PHE A 102 -0.45 -13.28 -28.12
CA PHE A 102 -0.80 -11.91 -27.78
C PHE A 102 -1.82 -11.83 -26.63
N ILE A 103 -2.91 -12.60 -26.72
CA ILE A 103 -3.95 -12.63 -25.68
C ILE A 103 -3.39 -13.20 -24.36
N CYS A 104 -2.47 -14.16 -24.42
CA CYS A 104 -1.86 -14.75 -23.23
C CYS A 104 -0.80 -13.84 -22.57
N GLN A 105 -0.27 -12.83 -23.27
CA GLN A 105 0.72 -11.90 -22.72
C GLN A 105 0.12 -10.94 -21.69
N ASP A 106 -1.16 -10.58 -21.83
CA ASP A 106 -1.86 -9.70 -20.90
C ASP A 106 -3.28 -10.18 -20.65
N VAL A 107 -3.56 -10.58 -19.41
CA VAL A 107 -4.88 -11.05 -18.98
C VAL A 107 -5.96 -9.99 -19.18
N ASN A 108 -5.60 -8.70 -19.12
CA ASN A 108 -6.55 -7.60 -19.33
C ASN A 108 -6.98 -7.53 -20.79
N MET A 109 -6.12 -7.89 -21.75
CA MET A 109 -6.51 -7.96 -23.16
C MET A 109 -7.55 -9.04 -23.38
N CYS A 110 -7.35 -10.23 -22.78
CA CYS A 110 -8.32 -11.31 -22.85
C CYS A 110 -9.67 -10.89 -22.25
N LEU A 111 -9.67 -10.30 -21.06
CA LEU A 111 -10.89 -9.82 -20.39
C LEU A 111 -11.59 -8.72 -21.20
N THR A 112 -10.83 -7.77 -21.76
CA THR A 112 -11.37 -6.69 -22.59
C THR A 112 -12.06 -7.26 -23.83
N LEU A 113 -11.40 -8.20 -24.54
CA LEU A 113 -11.97 -8.86 -25.71
C LEU A 113 -13.22 -9.67 -25.38
N MET A 114 -13.23 -10.40 -24.26
CA MET A 114 -14.44 -11.12 -23.83
C MET A 114 -15.61 -10.18 -23.51
N GLY A 115 -15.32 -8.97 -23.00
CA GLY A 115 -16.32 -7.94 -22.76
C GLY A 115 -16.89 -7.28 -24.02
N CYS A 116 -16.20 -7.37 -25.17
CA CYS A 116 -16.68 -6.82 -26.43
C CYS A 116 -17.80 -7.70 -27.06
N PRO A 117 -18.72 -7.10 -27.84
CA PRO A 117 -19.64 -7.84 -28.70
C PRO A 117 -18.88 -8.78 -29.64
N GLN A 118 -19.39 -10.00 -29.84
CA GLN A 118 -18.70 -11.05 -30.60
C GLN A 118 -18.26 -10.61 -32.00
N GLU A 119 -19.12 -9.85 -32.70
CA GLU A 119 -18.85 -9.34 -34.05
C GLU A 119 -17.68 -8.34 -34.11
N GLU A 120 -17.42 -7.63 -33.02
CA GLU A 120 -16.37 -6.61 -32.94
C GLU A 120 -15.02 -7.19 -32.49
N ARG A 121 -15.03 -8.35 -31.83
CA ARG A 121 -13.84 -8.96 -31.22
C ARG A 121 -12.69 -9.15 -32.21
N LYS A 122 -12.99 -9.59 -33.44
CA LYS A 122 -11.99 -9.75 -34.50
C LYS A 122 -11.32 -8.42 -34.85
N SER A 123 -12.13 -7.39 -35.13
CA SER A 123 -11.61 -6.07 -35.51
C SER A 123 -10.77 -5.48 -34.38
N ASN A 124 -11.27 -5.55 -33.14
CA ASN A 124 -10.59 -5.01 -31.97
C ASN A 124 -9.26 -5.72 -31.71
N LEU A 125 -9.22 -7.05 -31.78
CA LEU A 125 -7.99 -7.83 -31.63
C LEU A 125 -6.96 -7.43 -32.68
N LEU A 126 -7.35 -7.33 -33.96
CA LEU A 126 -6.43 -6.95 -35.03
C LEU A 126 -5.89 -5.53 -34.82
N THR A 127 -6.73 -4.57 -34.43
CA THR A 127 -6.30 -3.21 -34.10
C THR A 127 -5.30 -3.20 -32.94
N MET A 128 -5.54 -3.97 -31.89
CA MET A 128 -4.64 -4.07 -30.74
C MET A 128 -3.29 -4.69 -31.12
N MET A 129 -3.30 -5.77 -31.90
CA MET A 129 -2.06 -6.41 -32.37
C MET A 129 -1.23 -5.47 -33.26
N LEU A 130 -1.88 -4.75 -34.17
CA LEU A 130 -1.21 -3.77 -35.02
C LEU A 130 -0.57 -2.63 -34.22
N ALA A 131 -1.20 -2.17 -33.14
CA ALA A 131 -0.63 -1.15 -32.26
C ALA A 131 0.64 -1.64 -31.51
N HIS A 132 0.79 -2.95 -31.34
CA HIS A 132 1.90 -3.56 -30.62
C HIS A 132 3.07 -4.02 -31.51
N ASP A 133 2.88 -4.16 -32.82
CA ASP A 133 3.95 -4.51 -33.78
C ASP A 133 4.92 -3.32 -34.08
N TYR A 134 4.74 -2.16 -33.45
CA TYR A 134 5.58 -0.95 -33.63
C TYR A 134 6.65 -0.73 -32.55
N VAL A 135 6.99 -1.74 -31.74
CA VAL A 135 8.03 -1.64 -30.68
C VAL A 135 9.22 -2.55 -30.97
#